data_AF-A0A930SEC0-F1
#
_entry.id   AF-A0A930SEC0-F1
#
_cell.length_a   1.000
_cell.length_b   1.000
_cell.length_c   1.000
_cell.angle_alpha   90.00
_cell.angle_beta   90.00
_cell.angle_gamma   90.00
#
_symmetry.space_group_name_H-M   'P 1'
#
loop_
_entity.id
_entity.type
_entity.pdbx_description
1 polymer ?
#
loop_
_entity_poly.entity_id
_entity_poly.type
_entity_poly.pdbx_seq_one_letter_code
_entity_poly.pdbx_strand_id
1 'polypeptide(L)'
;SNVANIPFDMTMYIMSVIVIAIGSVGIAGVPGTATMAASVALSGTGLGAYFTSISPILAIDPLIDMGRTCLNVSGSLTNALVVDKIMGTIDKEAYDNPNEGRV
;
A
#
# COMPACT_ATOMS: atom_id res chain seq x y z
N SER A 1 8.31 16.65 0.33
CA SER A 1 9.35 17.25 1.20
C SER A 1 10.61 17.63 0.44
N ASN A 2 11.27 16.74 -0.29
CA ASN A 2 12.52 17.08 -1.03
C ASN A 2 12.33 18.21 -2.05
N VAL A 3 11.29 18.14 -2.88
CA VAL A 3 10.94 19.23 -3.83
C VAL A 3 10.58 20.53 -3.10
N ALA A 4 10.06 20.43 -1.87
CA ALA A 4 9.68 21.56 -1.03
C ALA A 4 10.80 22.05 -0.11
N ASN A 5 12.01 21.45 -0.18
CA ASN A 5 13.13 21.71 0.73
C ASN A 5 12.78 21.56 2.23
N ILE A 6 11.84 20.68 2.55
CA ILE A 6 11.44 20.37 3.93
C ILE A 6 12.28 19.18 4.42
N PRO A 7 13.07 19.34 5.51
CA PRO A 7 13.88 18.25 6.03
C PRO A 7 13.02 17.12 6.58
N PHE A 8 13.45 15.88 6.36
CA PHE A 8 12.87 14.72 7.01
C PHE A 8 13.56 14.48 8.35
N ASP A 9 12.88 14.82 9.44
CA ASP A 9 13.27 14.42 10.78
C ASP A 9 12.54 13.13 11.22
N MET A 10 12.92 12.57 12.37
CA MET A 10 12.28 11.37 12.91
C MET A 10 10.77 11.55 13.13
N THR A 11 10.36 12.76 13.52
CA THR A 11 8.94 13.12 13.70
C THR A 11 8.16 12.95 12.41
N MET A 12 8.69 13.45 11.29
CA MET A 12 8.07 13.34 9.97
C MET A 12 7.91 11.90 9.52
N TYR A 13 8.89 11.03 9.78
CA TYR A 13 8.79 9.61 9.45
C TYR A 13 7.68 8.91 10.24
N ILE A 14 7.66 9.07 11.57
CA ILE A 14 6.67 8.44 12.44
C ILE A 14 5.26 8.93 12.07
N MET A 15 5.10 10.25 11.89
CA MET A 15 3.83 10.84 11.47
C MET A 15 3.38 10.28 10.11
N SER A 16 4.29 10.18 9.14
CA SER A 16 3.97 9.64 7.81
C SER A 16 3.48 8.20 7.90
N VAL A 17 4.14 7.34 8.68
CA VAL A 17 3.71 5.95 8.87
C VAL A 17 2.31 5.88 9.47
N ILE A 18 2.03 6.67 10.51
CA ILE A 18 0.71 6.70 11.17
C ILE A 18 -0.37 7.18 10.19
N VAL A 19 -0.14 8.31 9.51
CA VAL A 19 -1.09 8.90 8.56
C VAL A 19 -1.37 7.96 7.40
N ILE A 20 -0.34 7.35 6.81
CA ILE A 20 -0.49 6.44 5.67
C ILE A 20 -1.21 5.16 6.11
N ALA A 21 -0.85 4.59 7.27
CA ALA A 21 -1.50 3.37 7.78
C ALA A 21 -3.00 3.59 8.01
N ILE A 22 -3.37 4.66 8.75
CA ILE A 22 -4.77 4.99 9.02
C ILE A 22 -5.50 5.39 7.73
N GLY A 23 -4.88 6.21 6.90
CA GLY A 23 -5.44 6.68 5.63
C GLY A 23 -5.72 5.53 4.66
N SER A 24 -4.87 4.50 4.63
CA SER A 24 -5.03 3.34 3.74
C SER A 24 -6.35 2.60 3.96
N VAL A 25 -6.82 2.51 5.21
CA VAL A 25 -8.11 1.92 5.56
C VAL A 25 -9.27 2.78 5.05
N GLY A 26 -9.14 4.10 5.15
CA GLY A 26 -10.18 5.06 4.75
C GLY A 26 -10.36 5.23 3.23
N ILE A 27 -9.40 4.80 2.41
CA ILE A 27 -9.45 4.93 0.95
C ILE A 27 -10.07 3.69 0.28
N ALA A 28 -10.28 2.60 1.03
CA ALA A 28 -10.90 1.38 0.52
C ALA A 28 -12.29 1.69 -0.08
N GLY A 29 -12.44 1.47 -1.40
CA GLY A 29 -13.70 1.66 -2.12
C GLY A 29 -13.93 3.03 -2.76
N VAL A 30 -12.97 3.96 -2.67
CA VAL A 30 -13.06 5.29 -3.31
C VAL A 30 -12.39 5.28 -4.70
N PRO A 31 -13.05 5.77 -5.76
CA PRO A 31 -12.42 5.88 -7.09
C PRO A 31 -11.26 6.89 -7.09
N GLY A 32 -10.23 6.64 -7.91
CA GLY A 32 -9.04 7.51 -8.00
C GLY A 32 -8.04 7.29 -6.86
N THR A 33 -7.77 6.03 -6.53
CA THR A 33 -6.99 5.59 -5.35
C THR A 33 -5.63 6.27 -5.19
N ALA A 34 -4.87 6.48 -6.27
CA ALA A 34 -3.55 7.12 -6.20
C ALA A 34 -3.61 8.60 -5.81
N THR A 35 -4.49 9.37 -6.46
CA THR A 35 -4.70 10.80 -6.19
C THR A 35 -5.27 11.01 -4.78
N MET A 36 -6.20 10.15 -4.36
CA MET A 36 -6.77 10.19 -3.01
C MET A 36 -5.74 9.83 -1.94
N ALA A 37 -4.96 8.77 -2.14
CA ALA A 37 -3.87 8.39 -1.23
C ALA A 37 -2.83 9.49 -1.07
N ALA A 38 -2.45 10.13 -2.18
CA ALA A 38 -1.55 11.26 -2.16
C ALA A 38 -2.12 12.46 -1.40
N SER A 39 -3.40 12.79 -1.64
CA SER A 39 -4.07 13.92 -0.98
C SER A 39 -4.15 13.72 0.52
N VAL A 40 -4.55 12.52 0.96
CA VAL A 40 -4.64 12.17 2.38
C VAL A 40 -3.25 12.17 3.04
N ALA A 41 -2.25 11.56 2.39
CA ALA A 41 -0.89 11.52 2.93
C ALA A 41 -0.26 12.91 3.06
N LEU A 42 -0.40 13.76 2.03
CA LEU A 42 0.12 15.13 2.07
C LEU A 42 -0.63 15.98 3.09
N SER A 43 -1.96 15.92 3.12
CA SER A 43 -2.76 16.70 4.07
C SER A 43 -2.50 16.28 5.52
N GLY A 44 -2.44 14.96 5.79
CA GLY A 44 -2.19 14.43 7.12
C GLY A 44 -0.77 14.67 7.62
N THR A 45 0.20 14.90 6.74
CA THR A 45 1.58 15.27 7.10
C THR A 45 1.83 16.78 7.10
N GLY A 46 0.79 17.60 6.92
CA GLY A 46 0.90 19.07 6.90
C GLY A 46 1.46 19.64 5.59
N LEU A 47 1.57 18.83 4.54
CA LEU A 47 2.11 19.19 3.22
C LEU A 47 1.04 19.36 2.13
N GLY A 48 -0.24 19.49 2.50
CA GLY A 48 -1.36 19.59 1.54
C GLY A 48 -1.18 20.69 0.48
N ALA A 49 -0.58 21.82 0.84
CA ALA A 49 -0.28 22.91 -0.09
C ALA A 49 0.65 22.51 -1.25
N TYR A 50 1.42 21.44 -1.10
CA TYR A 50 2.35 20.93 -2.11
C TYR A 50 1.74 19.86 -3.01
N PHE A 51 0.42 19.66 -2.99
CA PHE A 51 -0.26 18.67 -3.82
C PHE A 51 0.02 18.83 -5.32
N THR A 52 0.19 20.04 -5.83
CA THR A 52 0.54 20.22 -7.25
C THR A 52 1.89 19.58 -7.62
N SER A 53 2.79 19.42 -6.63
CA SER A 53 4.13 18.86 -6.82
C SER A 53 4.14 17.35 -7.03
N ILE A 54 3.04 16.63 -6.78
CA ILE A 54 2.94 15.18 -7.06
C ILE A 54 2.59 14.87 -8.53
N SER A 55 2.16 15.86 -9.33
CA SER A 55 1.76 15.65 -10.74
C SER A 55 2.72 14.78 -11.58
N PRO A 56 4.06 14.90 -11.50
CA PRO A 56 4.98 14.02 -12.22
C PRO A 56 4.91 12.55 -11.77
N ILE A 57 4.63 12.29 -10.50
CA ILE A 57 4.46 10.94 -9.95
C ILE A 57 3.13 10.36 -10.43
N LEU A 58 2.05 11.16 -10.48
CA LEU A 58 0.78 10.71 -11.03
C LEU A 58 0.89 10.31 -12.51
N ALA A 59 1.76 10.97 -13.27
CA ALA A 59 2.00 10.63 -14.67
C ALA A 59 2.61 9.22 -14.86
N ILE A 60 3.37 8.73 -13.87
CA ILE A 60 3.95 7.37 -13.88
C ILE A 60 3.16 6.39 -13.01
N ASP A 61 2.01 6.79 -12.45
CA ASP A 61 1.19 5.95 -11.58
C ASP A 61 0.89 4.57 -12.18
N PRO A 62 0.62 4.38 -13.49
CA PRO A 62 0.38 3.05 -14.03
C PRO A 62 1.52 2.04 -13.79
N LEU A 63 2.78 2.50 -13.75
CA LEU A 63 3.92 1.64 -13.42
C LEU A 63 3.98 1.31 -11.93
N ILE A 64 3.72 2.30 -11.08
CA ILE A 64 3.74 2.15 -9.62
C ILE A 64 2.57 1.28 -9.14
N ASP A 65 1.40 1.45 -9.75
CA ASP A 65 0.17 0.75 -9.42
C ASP A 65 0.27 -0.75 -9.71
N MET A 66 1.03 -1.15 -10.74
CA MET A 66 1.35 -2.56 -10.97
C MET A 66 2.13 -3.15 -9.78
N GLY A 67 3.14 -2.43 -9.29
CA GLY A 67 3.91 -2.86 -8.11
C GLY A 67 3.04 -2.92 -6.85
N ARG A 68 2.20 -1.90 -6.64
CA ARG A 68 1.23 -1.83 -5.54
C ARG A 68 0.26 -3.01 -5.57
N THR A 69 -0.29 -3.33 -6.73
CA THR A 69 -1.23 -4.44 -6.93
C THR A 69 -0.55 -5.78 -6.69
N CYS A 70 0.65 -5.99 -7.24
CA CYS A 70 1.43 -7.21 -7.02
C CYS A 70 1.69 -7.45 -5.53
N LEU A 71 2.17 -6.43 -4.80
CA LEU A 71 2.42 -6.52 -3.36
C LEU A 71 1.14 -6.80 -2.56
N ASN A 72 0.02 -6.16 -2.91
CA ASN A 72 -1.25 -6.41 -2.24
C ASN A 72 -1.73 -7.85 -2.43
N VAL A 73 -1.66 -8.38 -3.65
CA VAL A 73 -2.04 -9.79 -3.95
C VAL A 73 -1.12 -10.76 -3.22
N SER A 74 0.21 -10.60 -3.33
CA SER A 74 1.16 -11.47 -2.63
C SER A 74 1.02 -11.40 -1.10
N GLY A 75 0.73 -10.21 -0.56
CA GLY A 75 0.44 -10.01 0.86
C GLY A 75 -0.82 -10.73 1.31
N SER A 76 -1.91 -10.65 0.54
CA SER A 76 -3.15 -11.37 0.82
C SER A 76 -2.97 -12.89 0.81
N LEU A 77 -2.22 -13.43 -0.16
CA LEU A 77 -1.88 -14.86 -0.20
C LEU A 77 -1.04 -15.29 1.00
N THR A 78 -0.02 -14.49 1.36
CA THR A 78 0.80 -14.75 2.54
C THR A 78 -0.03 -14.75 3.82
N ASN A 79 -0.92 -13.76 3.98
CA ASN A 79 -1.80 -13.67 5.13
C ASN A 79 -2.77 -14.86 5.21
N ALA A 80 -3.33 -15.30 4.08
CA ALA A 80 -4.19 -16.48 4.04
C ALA A 80 -3.45 -17.73 4.56
N LEU A 81 -2.24 -17.99 4.06
CA LEU A 81 -1.41 -19.11 4.53
C LEU A 81 -1.06 -19.01 6.02
N VAL A 82 -0.73 -17.80 6.50
CA VAL A 82 -0.44 -17.57 7.92
C VAL A 82 -1.68 -17.85 8.78
N VAL A 83 -2.84 -17.35 8.39
CA VAL A 83 -4.11 -17.59 9.10
C VAL A 83 -4.47 -19.07 9.10
N ASP A 84 -4.37 -19.75 7.95
CA ASP A 84 -4.66 -21.19 7.86
C ASP A 84 -3.72 -22.03 8.73
N LYS A 85 -2.45 -21.62 8.81
CA LYS A 85 -1.48 -22.25 9.68
C LYS A 85 -1.81 -22.07 11.16
N ILE A 86 -2.25 -20.87 11.54
CA ILE A 86 -2.63 -20.55 12.92
C ILE A 86 -3.92 -21.27 13.33
N MET A 87 -4.90 -21.36 12.41
CA MET A 87 -6.18 -22.01 12.63
C MET A 87 -6.11 -23.55 12.50
N GLY A 88 -5.00 -24.08 12.00
CA GLY A 88 -4.84 -25.51 11.74
C GLY A 88 -5.67 -26.01 10.54
N THR A 89 -6.15 -25.11 9.69
CA THR A 89 -6.98 -25.38 8.51
C THR A 89 -6.17 -25.56 7.23
N ILE A 90 -4.84 -25.44 7.31
CA ILE A 90 -3.96 -25.61 6.15
C ILE A 90 -4.03 -27.04 5.60
N ASP A 91 -4.47 -27.18 4.36
CA ASP A 91 -4.34 -28.42 3.59
C ASP A 91 -2.90 -28.57 3.10
N LYS A 92 -2.11 -29.35 3.85
CA LYS A 92 -0.70 -29.59 3.49
C LYS A 92 -0.55 -30.52 2.30
N GLU A 93 -1.47 -31.46 2.12
CA GLU A 93 -1.39 -32.40 1.00
C GLU A 93 -1.55 -31.63 -0.30
N ALA A 94 -2.52 -30.71 -0.34
CA ALA A 94 -2.71 -29.80 -1.46
C ALA A 94 -1.55 -28.82 -1.67
N TYR A 95 -1.01 -28.26 -0.58
CA TYR A 95 0.10 -27.30 -0.65
C TYR A 95 1.42 -27.93 -1.15
N ASP A 96 1.73 -29.15 -0.70
CA ASP A 96 2.97 -29.85 -1.06
C ASP A 96 2.89 -30.55 -2.43
N ASN A 97 1.69 -30.66 -3.02
CA ASN A 97 1.47 -31.31 -4.30
C ASN A 97 1.72 -30.36 -5.48
N PRO A 98 2.77 -30.56 -6.30
CA PRO A 98 3.08 -29.70 -7.45
C PRO A 98 2.05 -29.79 -8.59
N ASN A 99 1.15 -30.77 -8.52
CA ASN A 99 0.11 -30.99 -9.52
C ASN A 99 -1.26 -30.44 -9.10
N GLU A 100 -1.40 -29.98 -7.85
CA GLU A 100 -2.62 -29.36 -7.35
C GLU A 100 -2.93 -28.07 -8.15
N GLY A 101 -4.16 -27.90 -8.62
CA GLY A 101 -4.59 -26.66 -9.29
C GLY A 101 -4.08 -26.45 -10.74
N ARG A 102 -3.38 -27.44 -11.32
CA ARG A 102 -3.05 -27.42 -12.76
C ARG A 102 -4.30 -27.77 -13.58
N VAL A 103 -4.78 -26.82 -14.40
CA VAL A 103 -5.82 -27.05 -15.42
C VAL A 103 -5.22 -27.52 -16.73
#